data_AF-A0A2S9JAJ2-F1
#
_entry.id   AF-A0A2S9JAJ2-F1
#
_cell.length_a   1.000
_cell.length_b   1.000
_cell.length_c   1.000
_cell.angle_alpha   90.00
_cell.angle_beta   90.00
_cell.angle_gamma   90.00
#
_symmetry.space_group_name_H-M   'P 1'
#
loop_
_entity.id
_entity.type
_entity.pdbx_description
1 polymer ?
#
loop_
_entity_poly.entity_id
_entity_poly.type
_entity_poly.pdbx_seq_one_letter_code
_entity_poly.pdbx_strand_id
1 'polypeptide(L)'
;MTTKPRITILYCTQCSWLLRSAWMAQELLSTFGADLGEVALIPGTGGVFEIRVEDDLIWERKRDGGFPEAKVLKQKVRDIVWPERDLGHSDGHKTAVASEALKGGADNGVPASNERSEALKGGADN
;
A
#
# COMPACT_ATOMS: atom_id res chain seq x y z
N MET A 1 20.40 11.78 19.39
CA MET A 1 20.61 11.56 17.94
C MET A 1 19.62 10.51 17.53
N THR A 2 18.68 10.82 16.65
CA THR A 2 17.72 9.82 16.17
C THR A 2 18.46 8.89 15.22
N THR A 3 18.57 7.62 15.58
CA THR A 3 19.20 6.60 14.73
C THR A 3 18.35 6.44 13.48
N LYS A 4 18.94 6.66 12.31
CA LYS A 4 18.25 6.44 11.04
C LYS A 4 18.20 4.94 10.74
N PRO A 5 17.09 4.43 10.19
CA PRO A 5 16.90 3.01 9.92
C PRO A 5 17.94 2.42 8.97
N ARG A 6 18.37 1.19 9.24
CA ARG A 6 19.17 0.34 8.36
C ARG A 6 18.28 -0.65 7.62
N ILE A 7 18.47 -0.77 6.30
CA ILE A 7 17.83 -1.80 5.48
C ILE A 7 18.89 -2.78 5.00
N THR A 8 18.58 -4.07 5.01
CA THR A 8 19.45 -5.10 4.44
C THR A 8 18.75 -5.89 3.34
N ILE A 9 19.48 -6.19 2.27
CA ILE A 9 19.03 -7.06 1.18
C ILE A 9 20.03 -8.21 1.08
N LEU A 10 19.67 -9.37 1.63
CA LEU A 10 20.42 -10.61 1.48
C LEU A 10 20.06 -11.21 0.12
N TYR A 11 21.06 -11.49 -0.72
CA TYR A 11 20.81 -12.01 -2.07
C TYR A 11 21.76 -13.14 -2.46
N CYS A 12 21.24 -14.13 -3.18
CA CYS A 12 22.02 -15.20 -3.77
C CYS A 12 22.97 -14.68 -4.88
N THR A 13 24.28 -14.80 -4.65
CA THR A 13 25.31 -14.41 -5.63
C THR A 13 25.37 -15.35 -6.84
N GLN A 14 25.09 -16.63 -6.63
CA GLN A 14 25.08 -17.67 -7.68
C GLN A 14 23.86 -17.58 -8.62
N CYS A 15 22.86 -16.80 -8.24
CA CYS A 15 21.57 -16.73 -8.93
C CYS A 15 21.45 -15.49 -9.85
N SER A 16 22.54 -14.72 -10.01
CA SER A 16 22.56 -13.47 -10.77
C SER A 16 21.55 -12.42 -10.27
N TRP A 17 21.29 -12.36 -8.96
CA TRP A 17 20.32 -11.42 -8.37
C TRP A 17 20.94 -10.11 -7.88
N LEU A 18 22.24 -9.89 -8.07
CA LEU A 18 22.91 -8.64 -7.70
C LEU A 18 22.22 -7.41 -8.33
N LEU A 19 21.98 -7.44 -9.64
CA LEU A 19 21.43 -6.27 -10.34
C LEU A 19 20.03 -5.91 -9.85
N ARG A 20 19.19 -6.92 -9.59
CA ARG A 20 17.87 -6.72 -9.00
C ARG A 20 17.95 -6.14 -7.59
N SER A 21 18.85 -6.66 -6.77
CA SER A 21 19.06 -6.21 -5.39
C SER A 21 19.57 -4.77 -5.35
N ALA A 22 20.52 -4.44 -6.22
CA ALA A 22 21.05 -3.08 -6.37
C ALA A 22 19.98 -2.09 -6.85
N TRP A 23 19.14 -2.47 -7.81
CA TRP A 23 18.02 -1.63 -8.26
C TRP A 23 17.02 -1.36 -7.13
N MET A 24 16.65 -2.37 -6.33
CA MET A 24 15.77 -2.16 -5.17
C MET A 24 16.40 -1.25 -4.11
N ALA A 25 17.71 -1.37 -3.88
CA ALA A 25 18.42 -0.46 -2.99
C ALA A 25 18.38 0.99 -3.52
N GLN A 26 18.54 1.18 -4.84
CA GLN A 26 18.41 2.50 -5.47
C GLN A 26 17.00 3.07 -5.32
N GLU A 27 15.95 2.27 -5.49
CA GLU A 27 14.56 2.70 -5.27
C GLU A 27 14.30 3.19 -3.84
N LEU A 28 14.89 2.51 -2.86
CA LEU A 28 14.77 2.89 -1.45
C LEU A 28 15.55 4.17 -1.15
N LEU A 29 16.79 4.26 -1.61
CA LEU A 29 17.65 5.43 -1.40
C LEU A 29 17.15 6.66 -2.15
N SER A 30 16.55 6.51 -3.33
CA SER A 30 15.94 7.62 -4.06
C SER A 30 14.68 8.16 -3.38
N THR A 31 13.92 7.29 -2.72
CA THR A 31 12.66 7.66 -2.04
C THR A 31 12.89 8.21 -0.63
N PHE A 32 13.82 7.61 0.13
CA PHE A 32 14.00 7.86 1.55
C PHE A 32 15.40 8.37 1.92
N GLY A 33 16.22 8.80 0.96
CA GLY A 33 17.66 8.99 1.15
C GLY A 33 18.08 9.92 2.29
N ALA A 34 17.32 10.99 2.58
CA ALA A 34 17.61 11.86 3.72
C ALA A 34 17.30 11.20 5.08
N ASP A 35 16.40 10.22 5.09
CA ASP A 35 15.82 9.64 6.29
C ASP A 35 16.36 8.23 6.59
N LEU A 36 16.93 7.53 5.60
CA LEU A 36 17.63 6.26 5.80
C LEU A 36 19.05 6.45 6.34
N GLY A 37 19.51 5.49 7.14
CA GLY A 37 20.91 5.39 7.54
C GLY A 37 21.73 4.76 6.41
N GLU A 38 21.30 3.59 5.95
CA GLU A 38 21.94 2.86 4.85
C GLU A 38 21.01 1.79 4.25
N VAL A 39 21.38 1.32 3.06
CA VAL A 39 20.87 0.07 2.48
C VAL A 39 22.05 -0.82 2.16
N ALA A 40 22.17 -1.94 2.88
CA ALA A 40 23.28 -2.87 2.73
C ALA A 40 22.90 -4.05 1.82
N LEU A 41 23.73 -4.32 0.81
CA LEU A 41 23.64 -5.53 0.00
C LEU A 41 24.51 -6.62 0.63
N ILE A 42 23.90 -7.71 1.08
CA ILE A 42 24.58 -8.82 1.77
C ILE A 42 24.67 -10.02 0.83
N PRO A 43 25.88 -10.45 0.42
CA PRO A 43 26.06 -11.65 -0.37
C PRO A 43 25.64 -12.92 0.39
N GLY A 44 24.87 -13.79 -0.26
CA GLY A 44 24.48 -15.11 0.25
C GLY A 44 24.48 -16.18 -0.86
N THR A 45 24.06 -17.40 -0.51
CA THR A 45 24.02 -18.57 -1.41
C THR A 45 22.70 -19.33 -1.25
N GLY A 46 22.47 -20.37 -2.06
CA GLY A 46 21.31 -21.26 -1.85
C GLY A 46 19.94 -20.67 -2.23
N GLY A 47 19.93 -19.70 -3.16
CA GLY A 47 18.68 -19.08 -3.62
C GLY A 47 17.98 -18.24 -2.56
N VAL A 48 18.72 -17.71 -1.57
CA VAL A 48 18.21 -16.77 -0.58
C VAL A 48 17.92 -15.41 -1.21
N PHE A 49 16.81 -14.82 -0.80
CA PHE A 49 16.51 -13.43 -1.03
C PHE A 49 15.61 -12.92 0.08
N GLU A 50 16.16 -12.07 0.94
CA GLU A 50 15.48 -11.49 2.10
C GLU A 50 15.69 -9.99 2.12
N ILE A 51 14.67 -9.26 2.55
CA ILE A 51 14.76 -7.83 2.84
C ILE A 51 14.33 -7.60 4.28
N ARG A 52 15.17 -6.90 5.04
CA ARG A 52 14.90 -6.53 6.44
C ARG A 52 14.99 -5.04 6.66
N VAL A 53 14.13 -4.53 7.53
CA VAL A 53 14.23 -3.20 8.12
C VAL A 53 14.66 -3.41 9.56
N GLU A 54 15.87 -2.98 9.92
CA GLU A 54 16.53 -3.43 11.15
C GLU A 54 16.50 -4.97 11.26
N ASP A 55 15.85 -5.50 12.29
CA ASP A 55 15.70 -6.93 12.54
C ASP A 55 14.45 -7.55 11.88
N ASP A 56 13.50 -6.70 11.43
CA ASP A 56 12.20 -7.13 10.93
C ASP A 56 12.25 -7.63 9.48
N LEU A 57 11.83 -8.89 9.27
CA LEU A 57 11.79 -9.52 7.94
C LEU A 57 10.55 -9.10 7.15
N ILE A 58 10.72 -8.13 6.27
CA ILE A 58 9.62 -7.54 5.48
C ILE A 58 9.33 -8.29 4.18
N TRP A 59 10.34 -9.00 3.65
CA TRP A 59 10.21 -9.82 2.46
C TRP A 59 11.13 -11.05 2.50
N GLU A 60 10.62 -12.21 2.10
CA GLU A 60 11.38 -13.43 1.84
C GLU A 60 10.82 -14.10 0.58
N ARG A 61 11.72 -14.49 -0.33
CA ARG A 61 11.34 -14.94 -1.67
C ARG A 61 10.45 -16.17 -1.73
N LYS A 62 10.68 -17.18 -0.89
CA LYS A 62 9.85 -18.39 -0.90
C LYS A 62 8.48 -18.14 -0.27
N ARG A 63 8.43 -17.42 0.85
CA ARG A 63 7.24 -17.04 1.61
C ARG A 63 6.32 -16.12 0.79
N ASP A 64 6.89 -15.08 0.19
CA ASP A 64 6.13 -13.99 -0.44
C ASP A 64 5.99 -14.15 -1.96
N GLY A 65 6.41 -15.28 -2.52
CA GLY A 65 6.13 -15.61 -3.92
C GLY A 65 7.00 -14.85 -4.93
N GLY A 66 8.31 -14.76 -4.69
CA GLY A 66 9.26 -14.16 -5.63
C GLY A 66 9.86 -12.86 -5.13
N PHE A 67 9.87 -11.84 -5.98
CA PHE A 67 10.55 -10.57 -5.73
C PHE A 67 9.50 -9.46 -5.56
N PRO A 68 9.71 -8.51 -4.63
CA PRO A 68 8.75 -7.44 -4.45
C PRO A 68 8.77 -6.48 -5.63
N GLU A 69 7.62 -5.92 -5.95
CA GLU A 69 7.56 -4.70 -6.75
C GLU A 69 8.07 -3.50 -5.94
N ALA A 70 8.70 -2.53 -6.60
CA ALA A 70 9.25 -1.34 -5.93
C ALA A 70 8.17 -0.60 -5.11
N LYS A 71 6.94 -0.52 -5.63
CA LYS A 71 5.81 0.09 -4.92
C LYS A 71 5.57 -0.61 -3.57
N VAL A 72 5.38 -1.92 -3.59
CA VAL A 72 5.10 -2.73 -2.40
C VAL A 72 6.25 -2.67 -1.40
N LEU A 73 7.50 -2.69 -1.89
CA LEU A 73 8.68 -2.57 -1.04
C LEU A 73 8.72 -1.22 -0.31
N LYS A 74 8.48 -0.11 -1.03
CA LYS A 74 8.45 1.24 -0.44
C LYS A 74 7.34 1.39 0.60
N GLN A 75 6.16 0.84 0.32
CA GLN A 75 5.04 0.82 1.27
C GLN A 75 5.40 0.05 2.54
N LYS A 76 5.92 -1.17 2.43
CA LYS A 76 6.32 -1.98 3.60
C LYS A 76 7.36 -1.28 4.48
N VAL A 77 8.36 -0.64 3.87
CA VAL A 77 9.36 0.14 4.61
C VAL A 77 8.72 1.33 5.31
N ARG A 78 7.85 2.08 4.61
CA ARG A 78 7.11 3.21 5.21
C ARG A 78 6.26 2.75 6.39
N ASP A 79 5.49 1.68 6.23
CA ASP A 79 4.57 1.20 7.26
C ASP A 79 5.29 0.87 8.58
N ILE A 80 6.56 0.45 8.52
CA ILE A 80 7.37 0.13 9.70
C ILE A 80 8.03 1.37 10.30
N VAL A 81 8.66 2.20 9.47
CA VAL A 81 9.51 3.30 9.97
C VAL A 81 8.74 4.62 10.12
N TRP A 82 7.79 4.88 9.21
CA TRP A 82 7.08 6.15 9.09
C TRP A 82 5.60 5.94 8.74
N PRO A 83 4.78 5.27 9.59
CA PRO A 83 3.41 4.86 9.25
C PRO A 83 2.51 5.99 8.77
N GLU A 84 2.74 7.22 9.24
CA GLU A 84 1.96 8.41 8.90
C GLU A 84 2.44 9.12 7.61
N ARG A 85 3.57 8.70 7.02
CA ARG A 85 4.14 9.37 5.82
C ARG A 85 3.39 8.96 4.57
N ASP A 86 2.83 9.92 3.84
CA ASP A 86 2.25 9.69 2.52
C ASP A 86 3.36 9.44 1.46
N LEU A 87 3.19 8.40 0.64
CA LEU A 87 4.08 8.09 -0.50
C LEU A 87 3.47 8.49 -1.85
N GLY A 88 2.36 9.23 -1.85
CA GLY A 88 1.66 9.71 -3.03
C GLY A 88 1.24 8.57 -3.93
N HIS A 89 1.76 8.53 -5.16
CA HIS A 89 1.39 7.51 -6.14
C HIS A 89 1.70 6.08 -5.69
N SER A 90 2.65 5.91 -4.76
CA SER A 90 2.96 4.58 -4.22
C SER A 90 1.89 4.07 -3.26
N ASP A 91 1.07 4.93 -2.64
CA ASP A 91 -0.06 4.51 -1.80
C ASP A 91 -1.33 4.21 -2.61
N GLY A 92 -1.34 4.58 -3.89
CA GLY A 92 -2.52 4.58 -4.73
C GLY A 92 -3.49 5.70 -4.32
N HIS A 93 -4.44 6.02 -5.20
CA HIS A 93 -5.61 6.76 -4.75
C HIS A 93 -6.36 5.85 -3.77
N LYS A 94 -6.22 6.11 -2.46
CA LYS A 94 -7.19 5.62 -1.49
C LYS A 94 -8.54 6.15 -1.98
N THR A 95 -9.37 5.30 -2.59
CA THR A 95 -10.77 5.64 -2.83
C THR A 95 -11.31 6.09 -1.48
N ALA A 96 -11.68 7.36 -1.39
CA ALA A 96 -12.14 8.00 -0.18
C ALA A 96 -13.49 7.39 0.24
N VAL A 97 -13.46 6.20 0.86
CA VAL A 97 -14.67 5.55 1.39
C VAL A 97 -14.75 5.71 2.91
N ALA A 98 -13.68 6.16 3.57
CA ALA A 98 -13.63 6.25 5.03
C ALA A 98 -13.95 7.64 5.63
N SER A 99 -14.11 8.70 4.82
CA SER A 99 -14.36 10.06 5.35
C SER A 99 -15.80 10.57 5.22
N GLU A 100 -16.68 9.89 4.47
CA GLU A 100 -18.09 10.32 4.31
C GLU A 100 -19.04 9.75 5.38
N ALA A 101 -18.67 8.66 6.07
CA ALA A 101 -19.53 8.00 7.05
C ALA A 101 -19.75 8.78 8.38
N LEU A 102 -19.05 9.90 8.58
CA LEU A 102 -19.09 10.70 9.82
C LEU A 102 -19.87 12.03 9.70
N LYS A 103 -20.55 12.30 8.58
CA LYS A 103 -21.23 13.59 8.35
C LYS A 103 -22.74 13.55 8.05
N GLY A 104 -23.46 12.47 8.32
CA GLY A 104 -24.87 12.36 7.90
C GLY A 104 -25.84 11.81 8.93
N GLY A 105 -25.95 12.44 10.10
CA GLY A 105 -27.07 12.22 11.02
C GLY A 105 -27.91 13.49 11.17
N ALA A 106 -29.11 13.49 10.59
CA ALA A 106 -30.33 14.24 10.96
C ALA A 106 -31.20 14.49 9.70
N ASP A 107 -32.25 13.69 9.47
CA ASP A 107 -33.62 13.95 9.91
C ASP A 107 -34.45 12.67 9.70
N ASN A 108 -35.45 12.46 10.55
CA ASN A 108 -36.50 11.47 10.33
C ASN A 108 -37.80 12.20 10.68
N GLY A 109 -38.26 13.01 9.75
CA GLY A 109 -39.58 13.65 9.79
C GLY A 109 -40.56 12.84 8.95
N VAL A 110 -41.37 12.00 9.58
CA VAL A 110 -42.64 11.52 9.01
C VAL A 110 -43.69 12.57 9.37
N PRO A 111 -44.62 12.96 8.46
CA PRO A 111 -45.87 12.20 8.41
C PRO A 111 -46.52 12.03 7.02
N ALA A 112 -47.39 11.01 6.99
CA ALA A 112 -48.70 10.85 6.34
C ALA A 112 -49.11 11.84 5.22
N SER A 113 -49.71 11.43 4.11
CA SER A 113 -51.01 10.73 4.07
C SER A 113 -51.27 10.08 2.71
N ASN A 114 -51.82 8.87 2.75
CA ASN A 114 -52.29 8.12 1.60
C ASN A 114 -53.76 8.49 1.36
N GLU A 115 -54.07 9.27 0.33
CA GLU A 115 -55.44 9.51 -0.12
C GLU A 115 -55.62 9.07 -1.58
N ARG A 116 -56.72 8.33 -1.74
CA ARG A 116 -57.15 7.57 -2.89
C ARG A 116 -58.05 8.45 -3.76
N SER A 117 -57.86 8.45 -5.08
CA SER A 117 -58.97 8.73 -6.01
C SER A 117 -58.73 8.08 -7.38
N GLU A 118 -59.47 7.01 -7.61
CA GLU A 118 -59.84 6.50 -8.93
C GLU A 118 -60.67 7.56 -9.69
N ALA A 119 -60.39 7.76 -10.98
CA ALA A 119 -61.39 8.19 -11.96
C ALA A 119 -60.93 7.89 -13.39
N LEU A 120 -61.70 7.05 -14.05
CA LEU A 120 -61.63 6.66 -15.46
C LEU A 120 -61.87 7.82 -16.43
N LYS A 121 -61.26 7.72 -17.62
CA LYS A 121 -61.86 7.83 -18.98
C LYS A 121 -60.70 7.75 -19.99
N GLY A 122 -60.58 6.69 -20.81
CA GLY A 122 -61.22 6.53 -22.13
C GLY A 122 -60.32 7.18 -23.19
N GLY A 123 -59.91 6.60 -24.31
CA GLY A 123 -60.20 5.41 -25.12
C GLY A 123 -59.57 5.65 -26.50
N ALA A 124 -59.67 4.66 -27.39
CA ALA A 124 -59.40 4.67 -28.85
C ALA A 124 -57.95 4.42 -29.33
N ASP A 125 -57.67 3.16 -29.68
CA ASP A 125 -57.46 2.68 -31.05
C ASP A 125 -56.82 3.66 -32.07
N ASN A 126 -55.57 3.41 -32.46
CA ASN A 126 -55.18 2.87 -33.78
C ASN A 126 -53.66 2.74 -33.90
#